data_AF-A0A2K3NCW0-F1
#
_entry.id   AF-A0A2K3NCW0-F1
#
_cell.length_a   1.000
_cell.length_b   1.000
_cell.length_c   1.000
_cell.angle_alpha   90.00
_cell.angle_beta   90.00
_cell.angle_gamma   90.00
#
_symmetry.space_group_name_H-M   'P 1'
#
loop_
_entity.id
_entity.type
_entity.pdbx_description
1 polymer ?
#
loop_
_entity_poly.entity_id
_entity_poly.type
_entity_poly.pdbx_seq_one_letter_code
_entity_poly.pdbx_strand_id
1 'polypeptide(L)'
;MSKAVAGVRVGLVGDKYIVNPTNEEMENSELDLMLAGTDSAILMIEGYGNFLPEEKLLKAVEVGQDAVRAICNEVEALVKKCGKPKMIDAIKLPPPELYKHVEEIAGDELIKALQIRNKIPRRKALSSLEEKVLKILTENGYVANDSAPSSNAETIAEILEDEDEDEEVIVDGEVDEGDVHIKPTPRKPTPLAQCSLCSLLCFIGML
;
A
#
# COMPACT_ATOMS: atom_id res chain seq x y z
N MET A 1 2.28 13.54 -10.67
CA MET A 1 2.98 12.41 -11.34
C MET A 1 3.65 12.87 -12.63
N SER A 2 4.97 12.69 -12.71
CA SER A 2 5.79 13.13 -13.84
C SER A 2 5.70 12.19 -15.05
N LYS A 3 5.59 10.88 -14.83
CA LYS A 3 5.55 9.83 -15.87
C LYS A 3 4.15 9.29 -16.16
N ALA A 4 3.97 8.67 -17.33
CA ALA A 4 2.75 7.95 -17.68
C ALA A 4 2.67 6.60 -16.94
N VAL A 5 1.46 6.21 -16.53
CA VAL A 5 1.17 4.91 -15.94
C VAL A 5 0.21 4.18 -16.87
N ALA A 6 0.48 2.91 -17.14
CA ALA A 6 -0.40 2.04 -17.92
C ALA A 6 -0.71 0.78 -17.13
N GLY A 7 -1.88 0.21 -17.43
CA GLY A 7 -2.35 -1.04 -16.85
C GLY A 7 -2.61 -2.08 -17.93
N VAL A 8 -2.26 -3.33 -17.66
CA VAL A 8 -2.52 -4.47 -18.54
C VAL A 8 -3.03 -5.65 -17.72
N ARG A 9 -3.77 -6.54 -18.39
CA ARG A 9 -4.11 -7.86 -17.86
C ARG A 9 -3.30 -8.92 -18.61
N VAL A 10 -2.75 -9.91 -17.91
CA VAL A 10 -2.00 -11.02 -18.48
C VAL A 10 -2.70 -12.32 -18.13
N GLY A 11 -3.10 -13.05 -19.17
CA GLY A 11 -3.63 -14.41 -19.07
C GLY A 11 -2.56 -15.45 -19.45
N LEU A 12 -2.77 -16.68 -19.00
CA LEU A 12 -1.98 -17.85 -19.38
C LEU A 12 -2.93 -18.94 -19.89
N VAL A 13 -3.02 -19.09 -21.21
CA VAL A 13 -3.84 -20.13 -21.85
C VAL A 13 -2.90 -21.25 -22.33
N GLY A 14 -2.91 -22.39 -21.62
CA GLY A 14 -1.91 -23.44 -21.78
C GLY A 14 -0.51 -22.94 -21.37
N ASP A 15 0.42 -22.87 -22.31
CA ASP A 15 1.78 -22.34 -22.07
C ASP A 15 2.03 -20.98 -22.75
N LYS A 16 0.97 -20.28 -23.18
CA LYS A 16 1.08 -18.98 -23.86
C LYS A 16 0.56 -17.85 -22.97
N TYR A 17 1.41 -16.85 -22.75
CA TYR A 17 1.02 -15.59 -22.11
C TYR A 17 0.32 -14.69 -23.14
N ILE A 18 -0.87 -14.20 -22.77
CA ILE A 18 -1.68 -13.31 -23.61
C ILE A 18 -1.84 -12.00 -22.86
N VAL A 19 -1.48 -10.89 -23.51
CA VAL A 19 -1.68 -9.54 -22.99
C VAL A 19 -3.04 -9.03 -23.42
N ASN A 20 -3.79 -8.48 -22.45
CA ASN A 20 -5.17 -8.04 -22.57
C ASN A 20 -6.07 -9.11 -23.24
N PRO A 21 -6.13 -10.32 -22.65
CA PRO A 21 -6.94 -11.42 -23.18
C PRO A 21 -8.42 -11.04 -23.24
N THR A 22 -9.11 -11.59 -24.22
CA THR A 22 -10.56 -11.51 -24.34
C THR A 22 -11.26 -12.33 -23.24
N ASN A 23 -12.57 -12.11 -23.05
CA ASN A 23 -13.34 -12.88 -22.08
C ASN A 23 -13.29 -14.39 -22.36
N GLU A 24 -13.33 -14.80 -23.64
CA GLU A 24 -13.26 -16.22 -24.04
C GLU A 24 -11.88 -16.84 -23.76
N GLU A 25 -10.80 -16.08 -23.96
CA GLU A 25 -9.45 -16.53 -23.60
C GLU A 25 -9.27 -16.65 -22.08
N MET A 26 -9.87 -15.72 -21.33
CA MET A 26 -9.84 -15.74 -19.86
C MET A 26 -10.57 -16.93 -19.24
N GLU A 27 -11.65 -17.43 -19.86
CA GLU A 27 -12.34 -18.64 -19.41
C GLU A 27 -11.43 -19.88 -19.43
N ASN A 28 -10.43 -19.90 -20.32
CA ASN A 28 -9.46 -20.98 -20.46
C ASN A 28 -8.10 -20.65 -19.83
N SER A 29 -8.01 -19.54 -19.10
CA SER A 29 -6.76 -19.04 -18.54
C SER A 29 -6.51 -19.61 -17.15
N GLU A 30 -5.30 -20.09 -16.90
CA GLU A 30 -4.85 -20.52 -15.58
C GLU A 30 -4.33 -19.36 -14.71
N LEU A 31 -4.22 -18.17 -15.31
CA LEU A 31 -3.75 -16.93 -14.70
C LEU A 31 -4.66 -15.76 -15.04
N ASP A 32 -5.04 -14.95 -14.07
CA ASP A 32 -5.60 -13.62 -14.27
C ASP A 32 -4.75 -12.62 -13.50
N LEU A 33 -3.79 -11.97 -14.18
CA LEU A 33 -2.85 -11.06 -13.54
C LEU A 33 -3.03 -9.64 -14.08
N MET A 34 -3.48 -8.72 -13.24
CA MET A 34 -3.56 -7.31 -13.55
C MET A 34 -2.34 -6.57 -13.01
N LEU A 35 -1.68 -5.83 -13.88
CA LEU A 35 -0.44 -5.11 -13.60
C LEU A 35 -0.64 -3.64 -13.95
N ALA A 36 -0.15 -2.74 -13.10
CA ALA A 36 -0.06 -1.33 -13.43
C ALA A 36 1.32 -0.79 -13.08
N GLY A 37 1.88 0.02 -13.97
CA GLY A 37 3.25 0.50 -13.83
C GLY A 37 3.60 1.64 -14.76
N THR A 38 4.84 2.09 -14.64
CA THR A 38 5.49 3.06 -15.52
C THR A 38 6.35 2.34 -16.56
N ASP A 39 7.03 3.10 -17.41
CA ASP A 39 8.03 2.63 -18.36
C ASP A 39 9.16 1.80 -17.73
N SER A 40 9.41 1.98 -16.44
CA SER A 40 10.60 1.50 -15.73
C SER A 40 10.28 0.59 -14.55
N ALA A 41 9.13 0.76 -13.90
CA ALA A 41 8.79 0.01 -12.69
C ALA A 41 7.29 -0.34 -12.64
N ILE A 42 7.00 -1.51 -12.06
CA ILE A 42 5.66 -1.92 -11.70
C ILE A 42 5.28 -1.27 -10.37
N LEU A 43 4.07 -0.72 -10.29
CA LEU A 43 3.54 -0.05 -9.11
C LEU A 43 2.48 -0.90 -8.39
N MET A 44 1.73 -1.71 -9.12
CA MET A 44 0.64 -2.52 -8.57
C MET A 44 0.53 -3.85 -9.32
N ILE A 45 0.30 -4.92 -8.55
CA ILE A 45 0.01 -6.26 -9.05
C ILE A 45 -1.20 -6.78 -8.28
N GLU A 46 -2.22 -7.24 -8.99
CA GLU A 46 -3.41 -7.89 -8.43
C GLU A 46 -3.75 -9.09 -9.31
N GLY A 47 -4.05 -10.25 -8.73
CA GLY A 47 -4.39 -11.38 -9.58
C GLY A 47 -4.73 -12.68 -8.89
N TYR A 48 -5.14 -13.63 -9.72
CA TYR A 48 -5.45 -15.00 -9.37
C TYR A 48 -4.61 -15.95 -10.23
N GLY A 49 -4.11 -17.04 -9.64
CA GLY A 49 -3.42 -18.10 -10.35
C GLY A 49 -3.85 -19.47 -9.84
N ASN A 50 -4.08 -20.41 -10.74
CA ASN A 50 -4.47 -21.78 -10.41
C ASN A 50 -3.23 -22.64 -10.07
N PHE A 51 -2.69 -22.47 -8.85
CA PHE A 51 -1.52 -23.24 -8.36
C PHE A 51 -0.32 -23.24 -9.33
N LEU A 52 -0.03 -22.07 -9.90
CA LEU A 52 1.09 -21.90 -10.82
C LEU A 52 2.44 -21.84 -10.07
N PRO A 53 3.53 -22.36 -10.66
CA PRO A 53 4.86 -22.19 -10.11
C PRO A 53 5.30 -20.72 -10.19
N GLU A 54 6.11 -20.28 -9.23
CA GLU A 54 6.59 -18.89 -9.13
C GLU A 54 7.30 -18.41 -10.40
N GLU A 55 8.04 -19.30 -11.07
CA GLU A 55 8.71 -18.99 -12.34
C GLU A 55 7.73 -18.58 -13.46
N LYS A 56 6.55 -19.22 -13.54
CA LYS A 56 5.51 -18.86 -14.51
C LYS A 56 4.89 -17.51 -14.16
N LEU A 57 4.70 -17.23 -12.87
CA LEU A 57 4.17 -15.95 -12.41
C LEU A 57 5.16 -14.81 -12.71
N LEU A 58 6.45 -14.99 -12.41
CA LEU A 58 7.49 -14.00 -12.69
C LEU A 58 7.58 -13.69 -14.19
N LYS A 59 7.50 -14.71 -15.04
CA LYS A 59 7.46 -14.52 -16.49
C LYS A 59 6.22 -13.76 -16.96
N ALA A 60 5.05 -13.98 -16.33
CA ALA A 60 3.86 -13.20 -16.63
C ALA A 60 4.03 -11.72 -16.27
N VAL A 61 4.69 -11.45 -15.14
CA VAL A 61 5.04 -10.09 -14.69
C VAL A 61 5.97 -9.40 -15.69
N GLU A 62 7.00 -10.09 -16.18
CA GLU A 62 7.91 -9.58 -17.22
C GLU A 62 7.16 -9.22 -18.52
N VAL A 63 6.34 -10.16 -19.03
CA VAL A 63 5.53 -9.94 -20.24
C VAL A 63 4.58 -8.75 -20.06
N GLY A 64 3.98 -8.63 -18.88
CA GLY A 64 3.12 -7.50 -18.56
C GLY A 64 3.87 -6.17 -18.48
N GLN A 65 5.06 -6.13 -17.85
CA GLN A 65 5.87 -4.92 -17.77
C GLN A 65 6.32 -4.44 -19.15
N ASP A 66 6.64 -5.33 -20.07
CA ASP A 66 7.00 -4.96 -21.44
C ASP A 66 5.81 -4.36 -22.21
N ALA A 67 4.60 -4.89 -22.00
CA ALA A 67 3.39 -4.30 -22.56
C ALA A 67 3.05 -2.93 -21.94
N VAL A 68 3.18 -2.78 -20.61
CA VAL A 68 3.03 -1.50 -19.91
C VAL A 68 4.01 -0.47 -20.47
N ARG A 69 5.29 -0.85 -20.63
CA ARG A 69 6.33 0.02 -21.19
C ARG A 69 5.99 0.49 -22.60
N ALA A 70 5.50 -0.41 -23.46
CA ALA A 70 5.06 -0.05 -24.81
C ALA A 70 3.92 0.99 -24.79
N ILE A 71 2.90 0.79 -23.94
CA ILE A 71 1.78 1.71 -23.82
C ILE A 71 2.25 3.07 -23.28
N CYS A 72 3.08 3.09 -22.22
CA CYS A 72 3.62 4.33 -21.67
C CYS A 72 4.40 5.12 -22.72
N ASN A 73 5.24 4.47 -23.53
CA ASN A 73 5.99 5.13 -24.60
C ASN A 73 5.08 5.76 -25.65
N GLU A 74 3.98 5.10 -26.03
CA GLU A 74 3.00 5.64 -26.98
C GLU A 74 2.21 6.82 -26.38
N VAL A 75 1.84 6.74 -25.11
CA VAL A 75 1.20 7.86 -24.39
C VAL A 75 2.15 9.06 -24.34
N GLU A 76 3.43 8.84 -24.04
CA GLU A 76 4.43 9.91 -24.07
C GLU A 76 4.64 10.49 -25.46
N ALA A 77 4.65 9.66 -26.51
CA ALA A 77 4.71 10.11 -27.89
C ALA A 77 3.49 10.98 -28.26
N LEU A 78 2.30 10.63 -27.76
CA LEU A 78 1.09 11.42 -27.94
C LEU A 78 1.17 12.77 -27.21
N VAL A 79 1.64 12.76 -25.96
CA VAL A 79 1.86 13.99 -25.18
C VAL A 79 2.87 14.90 -25.87
N LYS A 80 3.92 14.37 -26.51
CA LYS A 80 4.86 15.17 -27.32
C LYS A 80 4.21 15.82 -28.54
N LYS A 81 3.20 15.16 -29.14
CA LYS A 81 2.49 15.67 -30.34
C LYS A 81 1.44 16.72 -30.00
N CYS A 82 0.66 16.52 -28.93
CA CYS A 82 -0.51 17.35 -28.65
C CYS A 82 -0.81 17.54 -27.15
N GLY A 83 0.15 17.28 -26.26
CA GLY A 83 0.00 17.43 -24.83
C GLY A 83 -0.09 18.91 -24.40
N LYS A 84 -0.96 19.18 -23.43
CA LYS A 84 -1.01 20.48 -22.75
C LYS A 84 0.15 20.60 -21.75
N PRO A 85 0.65 21.81 -21.46
CA PRO A 85 1.63 21.99 -20.41
C PRO A 85 1.08 21.51 -19.06
N LYS A 86 1.87 20.73 -18.33
CA LYS A 86 1.50 20.28 -16.97
C LYS A 86 1.51 21.49 -16.04
N MET A 87 0.52 21.59 -15.14
CA MET A 87 0.64 22.47 -13.98
C MET A 87 1.63 21.82 -13.01
N ILE A 88 2.70 22.55 -12.72
CA ILE A 88 3.73 22.16 -11.76
C ILE A 88 3.66 23.18 -10.63
N ASP A 89 2.47 23.37 -10.05
CA ASP A 89 2.35 24.21 -8.86
C ASP A 89 3.29 23.65 -7.80
N ALA A 90 4.15 24.50 -7.25
CA ALA A 90 5.12 24.10 -6.25
C ALA A 90 4.38 23.54 -5.04
N ILE A 91 4.73 22.33 -4.63
CA ILE A 91 4.30 21.79 -3.34
C ILE A 91 4.80 22.78 -2.28
N LYS A 92 3.88 23.29 -1.45
CA LYS A 92 4.23 24.17 -0.34
C LYS A 92 4.85 23.32 0.76
N LEU A 93 6.17 23.27 0.78
CA LEU A 93 6.91 22.63 1.87
C LEU A 93 6.89 23.52 3.11
N PRO A 94 6.75 22.95 4.31
CA PRO A 94 6.91 23.71 5.54
C PRO A 94 8.36 24.16 5.72
N PRO A 95 8.58 25.22 6.51
CA PRO A 95 9.91 25.77 6.74
C PRO A 95 10.78 24.77 7.53
N PRO A 96 12.08 24.64 7.20
CA PRO A 96 12.99 23.66 7.83
C PRO A 96 13.14 23.84 9.35
N GLU A 97 12.91 25.05 9.85
CA GLU A 97 12.97 25.38 11.28
C GLU A 97 11.83 24.72 12.07
N LEU A 98 10.67 24.48 11.44
CA LEU A 98 9.55 23.83 12.08
C LEU A 98 9.86 22.37 12.43
N TYR A 99 10.59 21.67 11.55
CA TYR A 99 10.99 20.28 11.78
C TYR A 99 11.87 20.16 13.02
N LYS A 100 12.92 20.99 13.13
CA LYS A 100 13.81 21.00 14.31
C LYS A 100 13.05 21.30 15.59
N HIS A 101 12.10 22.24 15.54
CA HIS A 101 11.32 22.59 16.70
C HIS A 101 10.40 21.46 17.17
N VAL A 102 9.78 20.73 16.22
CA VAL A 102 8.96 19.56 16.54
C VAL A 102 9.81 18.41 17.07
N GLU A 103 10.99 18.16 16.50
CA GLU A 103 11.95 17.16 16.95
C GLU A 103 12.40 17.43 18.40
N GLU A 104 12.72 18.68 18.75
CA GLU A 104 13.08 19.08 20.11
C GLU A 104 11.95 18.88 21.13
N ILE A 105 10.70 19.05 20.72
CA ILE A 105 9.53 18.91 21.61
C ILE A 105 9.18 17.44 21.83
N ALA A 106 9.22 16.63 20.77
CA ALA A 106 8.57 15.33 20.74
C ALA A 106 9.49 14.13 20.46
N GLY A 107 10.71 14.33 19.96
CA GLY A 107 11.58 13.24 19.48
C GLY A 107 11.80 12.13 20.52
N ASP A 108 12.24 12.49 21.72
CA ASP A 108 12.49 11.52 22.81
C ASP A 108 11.22 10.79 23.29
N GLU A 109 10.07 11.46 23.28
CA GLU A 109 8.79 10.85 23.66
C GLU A 109 8.23 9.95 22.53
N LEU A 110 8.47 10.32 21.28
CA LEU A 110 8.06 9.58 20.09
C LEU A 110 8.78 8.23 20.00
N ILE A 111 10.11 8.21 20.17
CA ILE A 111 10.91 6.97 20.19
C ILE A 111 10.36 6.00 21.25
N LYS A 112 10.07 6.48 22.46
CA LYS A 112 9.50 5.66 23.54
C LYS A 112 8.10 5.18 23.23
N ALA A 113 7.28 5.98 22.54
CA ALA A 113 5.94 5.60 22.14
C ALA A 113 5.95 4.51 21.05
N LEU A 114 6.85 4.60 20.08
CA LEU A 114 7.01 3.62 19.00
C LEU A 114 7.44 2.24 19.52
N GLN A 115 8.26 2.20 20.57
CA GLN A 115 8.68 0.96 21.26
C GLN A 115 7.53 0.23 22.00
N ILE A 116 6.33 0.80 22.10
CA ILE A 116 5.18 0.13 22.72
C ILE A 116 4.67 -0.99 21.78
N ARG A 117 4.84 -2.25 22.19
CA ARG A 117 4.45 -3.44 21.40
C ARG A 117 2.95 -3.53 21.09
N ASN A 118 2.09 -3.11 22.01
CA ASN A 118 0.64 -3.26 21.87
C ASN A 118 0.02 -2.10 21.07
N LYS A 119 -0.75 -2.42 20.02
CA LYS A 119 -1.36 -1.43 19.10
C LYS A 119 -2.22 -0.35 19.79
N ILE A 120 -3.11 -0.74 20.69
CA ILE A 120 -4.06 0.17 21.36
C ILE A 120 -3.34 1.20 22.25
N PRO A 121 -2.46 0.78 23.21
CA PRO A 121 -1.73 1.74 24.03
C PRO A 121 -0.73 2.57 23.21
N ARG A 122 -0.09 2.00 22.17
CA ARG A 122 0.78 2.76 21.27
C ARG A 122 0.03 3.91 20.58
N ARG A 123 -1.12 3.61 19.94
CA ARG A 123 -1.96 4.64 19.32
C ARG A 123 -2.40 5.73 20.30
N LYS A 124 -2.80 5.34 21.51
CA LYS A 124 -3.21 6.32 22.53
C LYS A 124 -2.06 7.25 22.95
N ALA A 125 -0.85 6.70 23.09
CA ALA A 125 0.35 7.47 23.41
C ALA A 125 0.71 8.46 22.29
N LEU A 126 0.67 8.01 21.03
CA LEU A 126 0.92 8.85 19.86
C LEU A 126 -0.10 10.00 19.75
N SER A 127 -1.41 9.71 19.86
CA SER A 127 -2.43 10.78 19.83
C SER A 127 -2.26 11.78 20.98
N SER A 128 -1.85 11.31 22.16
CA SER A 128 -1.59 12.19 23.30
C SER A 128 -0.36 13.08 23.08
N LEU A 129 0.67 12.56 22.40
CA LEU A 129 1.88 13.30 22.04
C LEU A 129 1.58 14.36 20.98
N GLU A 130 0.82 14.00 19.94
CA GLU A 130 0.35 14.92 18.91
C GLU A 130 -0.45 16.09 19.51
N GLU A 131 -1.40 15.80 20.41
CA GLU A 131 -2.17 16.84 21.11
C GLU A 131 -1.27 17.78 21.94
N LYS A 132 -0.19 17.28 22.54
CA LYS A 132 0.77 18.13 23.28
C LYS A 132 1.53 19.04 22.31
N VAL A 133 2.04 18.50 21.20
CA VAL A 133 2.79 19.26 20.20
C VAL A 133 1.91 20.35 19.59
N LEU A 134 0.66 20.02 19.21
CA LEU A 134 -0.29 20.99 18.67
C LEU A 134 -0.61 22.12 19.66
N LYS A 135 -0.77 21.81 20.96
CA LYS A 135 -0.97 22.84 21.99
C LYS A 135 0.24 23.77 22.10
N ILE A 136 1.46 23.23 22.18
CA ILE A 136 2.70 24.01 22.29
C ILE A 136 2.89 24.93 21.07
N LEU A 137 2.64 24.43 19.86
CA LEU A 137 2.76 25.20 18.62
C LEU A 137 1.67 26.28 18.49
N THR A 138 0.48 26.04 19.04
CA THR A 138 -0.63 27.02 19.04
C THR A 138 -0.46 28.10 20.12
N GLU A 139 0.06 27.73 21.29
CA GLU A 139 0.28 28.63 22.44
C GLU A 139 1.46 29.58 22.22
N ASN A 140 2.57 29.09 21.67
CA ASN A 140 3.75 29.91 21.40
C ASN A 140 3.65 30.68 20.07
N GLY A 141 2.72 30.29 19.18
CA GLY A 141 2.48 30.92 17.89
C GLY A 141 3.66 30.76 16.93
N TYR A 142 3.52 29.96 15.88
CA TYR A 142 4.50 29.97 14.80
C TYR A 142 4.38 31.28 14.00
N VAL A 143 5.32 32.22 14.18
CA VAL A 143 5.38 33.47 13.38
C VAL A 143 6.36 33.26 12.23
N ALA A 144 5.88 32.71 11.11
CA ALA A 144 6.50 33.00 9.82
C ALA A 144 5.93 34.33 9.29
N ASN A 145 6.82 35.27 8.97
CA ASN A 145 6.42 36.47 8.24
C ASN A 145 5.86 36.07 6.86
N ASP A 146 4.62 36.51 6.63
CA ASP A 146 3.87 36.60 5.38
C ASP A 146 3.25 35.33 4.74
N SER A 147 2.01 35.08 5.20
CA SER A 147 0.81 34.67 4.43
C SER A 147 0.52 33.18 4.11
N ALA A 148 -0.55 32.71 4.79
CA ALA A 148 -1.53 31.68 4.38
C ALA A 148 -1.25 30.20 4.75
N PRO A 149 -2.27 29.31 4.66
CA PRO A 149 -3.30 29.06 5.67
C PRO A 149 -3.25 27.62 6.23
N SER A 150 -3.95 27.41 7.35
CA SER A 150 -4.08 26.17 8.12
C SER A 150 -4.83 25.06 7.36
N SER A 151 -4.11 24.11 6.73
CA SER A 151 -4.71 22.82 6.33
C SER A 151 -3.72 21.66 6.15
N ASN A 152 -2.43 21.83 6.46
CA ASN A 152 -1.39 20.86 6.04
C ASN A 152 -0.83 20.00 7.18
N ALA A 153 -1.33 20.12 8.41
CA ALA A 153 -0.79 19.39 9.56
C ALA A 153 -0.98 17.86 9.41
N GLU A 154 -2.11 17.42 8.85
CA GLU A 154 -2.40 15.99 8.65
C GLU A 154 -1.47 15.33 7.62
N THR A 155 -1.00 16.06 6.61
CA THR A 155 -0.09 15.53 5.57
C THR A 155 1.36 15.39 6.07
N ILE A 156 1.74 16.13 7.11
CA ILE A 156 3.13 16.16 7.60
C ILE A 156 3.46 14.95 8.47
N ALA A 157 2.49 14.48 9.26
CA ALA A 157 2.66 13.26 10.06
C ALA A 157 2.89 12.02 9.18
N GLU A 158 2.20 11.93 8.05
CA GLU A 158 2.40 10.83 7.09
C GLU A 158 3.76 10.91 6.37
N ILE A 159 4.26 12.10 6.01
CA ILE A 159 5.55 12.24 5.31
C ILE A 159 6.75 11.92 6.22
N LEU A 160 6.68 12.27 7.51
CA LEU A 160 7.74 11.97 8.47
C LEU A 160 7.78 10.48 8.86
N GLU A 161 6.63 9.79 8.84
CA GLU A 161 6.60 8.33 9.00
C GLU A 161 7.30 7.62 7.82
N ASP A 162 7.26 8.18 6.61
CA ASP A 162 7.91 7.61 5.42
C ASP A 162 9.42 7.95 5.31
N GLU A 163 9.89 9.12 5.77
CA GLU A 163 11.32 9.51 5.66
C GLU A 163 12.23 8.80 6.68
N ASP A 164 11.73 8.46 7.88
CA ASP A 164 12.51 7.78 8.91
C ASP A 164 12.63 6.25 8.69
N GLU A 165 11.74 5.63 7.88
CA GLU A 165 11.81 4.19 7.55
C GLU A 165 12.86 3.84 6.48
N ASP A 166 13.28 4.80 5.65
CA ASP A 166 14.11 4.55 4.46
C ASP A 166 15.63 4.78 4.65
N GLU A 167 16.09 5.43 5.74
CA GLU A 167 17.52 5.70 5.97
C GLU A 167 18.27 4.67 6.85
N GLU A 168 17.57 3.76 7.52
CA GLU A 168 18.23 2.63 8.19
C GLU A 168 18.46 1.48 7.21
N VAL A 169 19.68 1.42 6.65
CA VAL A 169 20.19 0.17 6.08
C VAL A 169 20.24 -0.86 7.21
N ILE A 170 19.21 -1.69 7.30
CA ILE A 170 19.18 -2.84 8.20
C ILE A 170 20.39 -3.72 7.85
N VAL A 171 21.38 -3.73 8.72
CA VAL A 171 22.50 -4.66 8.64
C VAL A 171 21.90 -6.05 8.85
N ASP A 172 22.05 -6.93 7.85
CA ASP A 172 21.53 -8.31 7.84
C ASP A 172 21.50 -8.93 9.25
N GLY A 173 20.31 -8.99 9.87
CA GLY A 173 20.11 -9.67 11.16
C GLY A 173 19.21 -9.00 12.19
N GLU A 174 18.98 -7.69 12.14
CA GLU A 174 18.06 -7.01 13.09
C GLU A 174 16.79 -6.55 12.39
N VAL A 175 15.89 -7.50 12.17
CA VAL A 175 14.49 -7.23 11.81
C VAL A 175 13.73 -7.06 13.13
N ASP A 176 12.85 -6.06 13.25
CA ASP A 176 11.96 -5.89 14.40
C ASP A 176 11.31 -7.27 14.72
N GLU A 177 11.62 -7.86 15.88
CA GLU A 177 11.31 -9.26 16.23
C GLU A 177 9.79 -9.56 16.27
N GLY A 178 8.95 -8.59 15.90
CA GLY A 178 7.52 -8.75 15.67
C GLY A 178 7.15 -9.75 14.58
N ASP A 179 8.01 -9.97 13.58
CA ASP A 179 7.65 -10.64 12.31
C ASP A 179 8.49 -11.87 11.91
N VAL A 180 9.52 -12.26 12.66
CA VAL A 180 10.36 -13.44 12.33
C VAL A 180 9.59 -14.77 12.46
N HIS A 181 8.49 -14.79 13.19
CA HIS A 181 7.65 -15.97 13.36
C HIS A 181 6.23 -15.65 12.92
N ILE A 182 5.75 -16.34 11.88
CA ILE A 182 4.31 -16.40 11.56
C ILE A 182 3.59 -16.75 12.86
N LYS A 183 2.87 -15.77 13.44
CA LYS A 183 2.21 -15.96 14.72
C LYS A 183 1.25 -17.15 14.57
N PRO A 184 1.36 -18.18 15.41
CA PRO A 184 0.49 -19.35 15.30
C PRO A 184 -0.96 -18.89 15.46
N THR A 185 -1.71 -18.94 14.38
CA THR A 185 -3.13 -18.57 14.38
C THR A 185 -3.93 -19.79 14.83
N PRO A 186 -4.63 -19.72 15.99
CA PRO A 186 -5.48 -20.83 16.40
C PRO A 186 -6.67 -20.91 15.43
N ARG A 187 -6.73 -21.98 14.63
CA ARG A 187 -7.92 -22.29 13.84
C ARG A 187 -9.01 -22.72 14.81
N LYS A 188 -10.00 -21.86 15.04
CA LYS A 188 -11.23 -22.29 15.72
C LYS A 188 -11.90 -23.33 14.82
N PRO A 189 -12.17 -24.55 15.29
CA PRO A 189 -12.93 -25.50 14.50
C PRO A 189 -14.30 -24.87 14.22
N THR A 190 -14.70 -24.85 12.95
CA THR A 190 -16.05 -24.44 12.58
C THR A 190 -17.01 -25.34 13.35
N PRO A 191 -17.91 -24.81 14.19
CA PRO A 191 -18.90 -25.65 14.82
C PRO A 191 -19.70 -26.28 13.69
N LEU A 192 -19.64 -27.62 13.59
CA LEU A 192 -20.54 -28.38 12.73
C LEU A 192 -21.95 -28.03 13.23
N ALA A 193 -22.60 -27.08 12.56
CA ALA A 193 -23.99 -26.80 12.80
C ALA A 193 -24.72 -28.11 12.54
N GLN A 194 -25.21 -28.72 13.63
CA GLN A 194 -26.13 -29.85 13.56
C GLN A 194 -27.25 -29.44 12.61
N CYS A 195 -27.23 -30.04 11.44
CA CYS A 195 -28.21 -29.81 10.40
C CYS A 195 -29.58 -30.15 10.99
N SER A 196 -30.39 -29.13 11.30
CA SER A 196 -31.75 -29.26 11.85
C SER A 196 -32.71 -29.93 10.86
N LEU A 197 -32.23 -30.34 9.69
CA LEU A 197 -32.94 -31.23 8.76
C LEU A 197 -32.86 -32.71 9.15
N CYS A 198 -31.95 -33.13 10.04
CA CYS A 198 -31.86 -34.54 10.45
C CYS A 198 -32.90 -34.93 11.51
N SER A 199 -33.47 -33.96 12.23
CA SER A 199 -34.55 -34.19 13.21
C SER A 199 -35.96 -34.20 12.57
N LEU A 200 -36.13 -33.64 11.36
CA LEU A 200 -37.43 -33.66 10.66
C LEU A 200 -37.71 -34.99 9.96
N LEU A 201 -36.67 -35.73 9.57
CA LEU A 201 -36.81 -37.05 8.93
C LEU A 201 -37.10 -38.19 9.92
N CYS A 202 -36.83 -38.02 11.21
CA CYS A 202 -37.24 -39.00 12.23
C CYS A 202 -38.71 -38.86 12.66
N PHE A 203 -39.34 -37.70 12.48
CA PHE A 203 -40.74 -37.49 12.88
C PHE A 203 -41.77 -37.88 11.82
N ILE A 204 -41.35 -38.13 10.57
CA ILE A 204 -42.24 -38.52 9.46
C ILE A 204 -42.18 -40.04 9.21
N GLY A 205 -41.27 -40.77 9.88
CA GLY A 205 -41.01 -42.19 9.65
C GLY A 205 -41.52 -43.18 10.71
N MET A 206 -42.33 -42.77 11.68
CA MET A 206 -43.03 -43.69 12.61
C MET A 206 -44.54 -43.52 12.46
N LEU A 207 -45.05 -44.11 11.37
CA LEU A 207 -46.32 -44.84 11.38
C LEU A 207 -46.02 -46.28 11.81
#